data_AF-A0A933NSJ6-F1
#
_entry.id   AF-A0A933NSJ6-F1
#
_cell.length_a   1.000
_cell.length_b   1.000
_cell.length_c   1.000
_cell.angle_alpha   90.00
_cell.angle_beta   90.00
_cell.angle_gamma   90.00
#
_symmetry.space_group_name_H-M   'P 1'
#
loop_
_entity.id
_entity.type
_entity.pdbx_description
1 polymer ?
#
loop_
_entity_poly.entity_id
_entity_poly.type
_entity_poly.pdbx_seq_one_letter_code
_entity_poly.pdbx_strand_id
1 'polypeptide(L)'
;MVFFLDDAVVDGDAVITQVGLKATHKSTPVCFCFAHTVDDIVADLKEHDGRSTIKSAVKAAVANGHCACEHLNPSGLCCLPALHRSVASAANSVAVITPATSARRSL
;
A
#
# COMPACT_ATOMS: atom_id res chain seq x y z
N MET A 1 18.55 0.37 15.39
CA MET A 1 18.39 1.48 16.38
C MET A 1 17.99 2.77 15.68
N VAL A 2 16.70 3.06 15.55
CA VAL A 2 16.18 4.28 14.88
C VAL A 2 16.05 5.44 15.88
N PHE A 3 15.56 5.16 17.09
CA PHE A 3 15.51 6.08 18.23
C PHE A 3 16.11 5.41 19.47
N PHE A 4 16.68 6.20 20.38
CA PHE A 4 17.09 5.78 21.71
C PHE A 4 16.28 6.62 22.71
N LEU A 5 15.28 5.99 23.33
CA LEU A 5 14.67 6.50 24.55
C LEU A 5 15.29 5.69 25.69
N ASP A 6 15.64 6.31 26.81
CA ASP A 6 16.30 5.64 27.94
C ASP A 6 15.52 4.39 28.45
N ASP A 7 14.21 4.31 28.14
CA ASP A 7 13.31 3.22 28.52
C ASP A 7 12.88 2.28 27.36
N ALA A 8 13.25 2.54 26.10
CA ALA A 8 12.84 1.68 24.97
C ALA A 8 13.74 1.75 23.73
N VAL A 9 14.00 0.57 23.15
CA VAL A 9 14.67 0.41 21.84
C VAL A 9 13.62 0.21 20.75
N VAL A 10 13.61 1.09 19.75
CA VAL A 10 12.78 0.94 18.54
C VAL A 10 13.64 0.49 17.36
N ASP A 11 13.32 -0.69 16.84
CA ASP A 11 13.97 -1.27 15.67
C ASP A 11 13.35 -0.78 14.34
N GLY A 12 14.09 -0.93 13.23
CA GLY A 12 13.63 -0.57 11.89
C GLY A 12 12.37 -1.32 11.45
N ASP A 13 12.17 -2.56 11.91
CA ASP A 13 10.95 -3.30 11.56
C ASP A 13 9.70 -2.82 12.32
N ALA A 14 9.91 -2.12 13.46
CA ALA A 14 8.83 -1.58 14.29
C ALA A 14 8.28 -0.24 13.77
N VAL A 15 8.91 0.38 12.77
CA VAL A 15 8.44 1.64 12.17
C VAL A 15 7.63 1.40 10.89
N ILE A 16 6.69 2.32 10.64
CA ILE A 16 5.81 2.28 9.47
C ILE A 16 6.60 2.61 8.19
N THR A 17 7.56 3.54 8.27
CA THR A 17 8.37 4.00 7.14
C THR A 17 9.81 3.52 7.24
N GLN A 18 10.42 3.24 6.10
CA GLN A 18 11.86 2.95 6.03
C GLN A 18 12.68 4.22 6.23
N VAL A 19 13.80 4.13 6.96
CA VAL A 19 14.63 5.28 7.35
C VAL A 19 16.11 5.05 7.01
N GLY A 20 16.59 5.68 5.95
CA GLY A 20 18.02 5.76 5.59
C GLY A 20 18.76 4.42 5.67
N LEU A 21 19.92 4.40 6.35
CA LEU A 21 20.75 3.21 6.53
C LEU A 21 20.11 2.12 7.41
N LYS A 22 18.93 2.35 7.98
CA LYS A 22 18.18 1.41 8.83
C LYS A 22 16.98 0.80 8.11
N ALA A 23 16.87 1.05 6.80
CA ALA A 23 15.87 0.40 5.96
C ALA A 23 16.08 -1.12 5.98
N THR A 24 14.99 -1.85 6.16
CA THR A 24 14.92 -3.30 6.04
C THR A 24 14.35 -3.68 4.67
N HIS A 25 14.17 -4.98 4.41
CA HIS A 25 13.59 -5.46 3.14
C HIS A 25 12.07 -5.24 3.02
N LYS A 26 11.45 -4.56 3.99
CA LYS A 26 10.01 -4.29 4.02
C LYS A 26 9.62 -3.21 3.01
N SER A 27 8.55 -3.45 2.26
CA SER A 27 7.97 -2.48 1.33
C SER A 27 7.47 -1.21 2.04
N THR A 28 7.82 -0.04 1.50
CA THR A 28 7.31 1.25 1.99
C THR A 28 5.81 1.38 1.71
N PRO A 29 4.99 1.79 2.70
CA PRO A 29 3.57 2.02 2.48
C PRO A 29 3.30 3.10 1.42
N VAL A 30 2.25 2.88 0.64
CA VAL A 30 1.63 3.90 -0.22
C VAL A 30 0.64 4.75 0.59
N CYS A 31 -0.06 4.13 1.54
CA CYS A 31 -0.92 4.80 2.50
C CYS A 31 -0.37 4.61 3.92
N PHE A 32 0.20 5.67 4.49
CA PHE A 32 0.82 5.62 5.82
C PHE A 32 -0.19 5.52 6.97
N CYS A 33 -1.41 6.05 6.80
CA CYS A 33 -2.45 5.98 7.85
C CYS A 33 -2.96 4.55 8.10
N PHE A 34 -2.99 3.72 7.06
CA PHE A 34 -3.52 2.34 7.12
C PHE A 34 -2.47 1.29 6.75
N ALA A 35 -1.20 1.70 6.65
CA ALA A 35 -0.03 0.88 6.33
C ALA A 35 -0.11 0.03 5.05
N HIS A 36 -1.00 0.36 4.09
CA HIS A 36 -1.10 -0.38 2.83
C HIS A 36 0.10 -0.11 1.92
N THR A 37 0.71 -1.18 1.43
CA THR A 37 1.85 -1.22 0.51
C THR A 37 1.43 -1.49 -0.94
N VAL A 38 2.37 -1.46 -1.88
CA VAL A 38 2.12 -1.88 -3.27
C VAL A 38 1.81 -3.37 -3.35
N ASP A 39 2.46 -4.20 -2.52
CA ASP A 39 2.24 -5.64 -2.51
C ASP A 39 0.81 -5.97 -2.06
N ASP A 40 0.30 -5.26 -1.05
CA ASP A 40 -1.10 -5.37 -0.61
C ASP A 40 -2.06 -4.99 -1.75
N ILE A 41 -1.77 -3.92 -2.50
CA ILE A 41 -2.60 -3.50 -3.65
C ILE A 41 -2.59 -4.56 -4.75
N VAL A 42 -1.44 -5.16 -5.05
CA VAL A 42 -1.33 -6.24 -6.05
C VAL A 42 -2.11 -7.47 -5.59
N ALA A 43 -2.01 -7.85 -4.31
CA ALA A 43 -2.75 -8.96 -3.75
C ALA A 43 -4.26 -8.73 -3.81
N ASP A 44 -4.73 -7.56 -3.35
CA ASP A 44 -6.13 -7.11 -3.41
C ASP A 44 -6.68 -7.15 -4.84
N LEU A 45 -5.92 -6.66 -5.82
CA LEU A 45 -6.31 -6.72 -7.23
C LEU A 45 -6.41 -8.17 -7.75
N LYS A 46 -5.51 -9.06 -7.35
CA LYS A 46 -5.56 -10.48 -7.75
C LYS A 46 -6.74 -11.21 -7.11
N GLU A 47 -7.05 -10.91 -5.85
CA GLU A 47 -8.14 -11.54 -5.09
C GLU A 47 -9.53 -11.08 -5.56
N HIS A 48 -9.63 -9.85 -6.10
CA HIS A 48 -10.91 -9.22 -6.41
C HIS A 48 -11.11 -8.91 -7.90
N ASP A 49 -10.56 -9.74 -8.79
CA ASP A 49 -10.75 -9.67 -10.25
C ASP A 49 -10.39 -8.28 -10.82
N GLY A 50 -9.26 -7.73 -10.38
CA GLY A 50 -8.76 -6.43 -10.83
C GLY A 50 -9.46 -5.21 -10.21
N ARG A 51 -10.38 -5.41 -9.25
CA ARG A 51 -11.00 -4.31 -8.50
C ARG A 51 -10.29 -4.11 -7.17
N SER A 52 -9.84 -2.88 -6.89
CA SER A 52 -9.17 -2.63 -5.61
C SER A 52 -10.18 -2.29 -4.50
N THR A 53 -10.31 -3.18 -3.52
CA THR A 53 -11.11 -2.94 -2.32
C THR A 53 -10.37 -2.02 -1.35
N ILE A 54 -9.04 -2.12 -1.29
CA ILE A 54 -8.16 -1.21 -0.52
C ILE A 54 -8.39 0.24 -0.96
N LYS A 55 -8.36 0.51 -2.27
CA LYS A 55 -8.61 1.87 -2.80
C LYS A 55 -9.96 2.41 -2.33
N SER A 56 -10.99 1.57 -2.33
CA SER A 56 -12.35 1.94 -1.95
C SER A 56 -12.45 2.23 -0.45
N ALA A 57 -11.86 1.37 0.38
CA ALA A 57 -11.82 1.52 1.84
C ALA A 57 -11.04 2.77 2.26
N VAL A 58 -9.85 3.00 1.71
CA VAL A 58 -9.04 4.18 2.02
C VAL A 58 -9.76 5.46 1.61
N LYS A 59 -10.40 5.50 0.43
CA LYS A 59 -11.17 6.67 -0.02
C LYS A 59 -12.32 6.98 0.95
N ALA A 60 -13.04 5.97 1.40
CA ALA A 60 -14.12 6.15 2.38
C ALA A 60 -13.57 6.64 3.74
N ALA A 61 -12.49 6.06 4.23
CA ALA A 61 -11.89 6.47 5.50
C ALA A 61 -11.37 7.92 5.46
N VAL A 62 -10.74 8.34 4.36
CA VAL A 62 -10.32 9.73 4.16
C VAL A 62 -11.51 10.68 4.11
N ALA A 63 -12.58 10.33 3.38
CA ALA A 63 -13.78 11.15 3.29
C ALA A 63 -14.48 11.34 4.65
N ASN A 64 -14.37 10.33 5.54
CA ASN A 64 -14.89 10.38 6.90
C ASN A 64 -13.93 11.03 7.91
N GLY A 65 -12.77 11.53 7.48
CA GLY A 65 -11.79 12.18 8.37
C GLY A 65 -11.02 11.20 9.26
N HIS A 66 -10.99 9.90 8.95
CA HIS A 66 -10.30 8.87 9.74
C HIS A 66 -8.81 8.75 9.37
N CYS A 67 -8.18 9.80 8.85
CA CYS A 67 -6.78 9.82 8.47
C CYS A 67 -6.05 11.00 9.10
N ALA A 68 -4.74 10.85 9.30
CA ALA A 68 -3.84 11.88 9.80
C ALA A 68 -2.64 12.03 8.85
N CYS A 69 -2.91 12.30 7.56
CA CYS A 69 -1.89 12.27 6.52
C CYS A 69 -0.79 13.32 6.75
N GLU A 70 -1.17 14.49 7.25
CA GLU A 70 -0.30 15.61 7.59
C GLU A 70 0.72 15.26 8.70
N HIS A 71 0.44 14.23 9.50
CA HIS A 71 1.32 13.75 10.56
C HIS A 71 2.07 12.46 10.16
N LEU A 72 1.40 11.55 9.45
CA LEU A 72 1.89 10.19 9.19
C LEU A 72 2.57 10.01 7.84
N ASN A 73 2.18 10.79 6.82
CA ASN A 73 2.81 10.71 5.51
C ASN A 73 4.04 11.63 5.49
N PRO A 74 5.25 11.12 5.18
CA PRO A 74 6.47 11.94 5.13
C PRO A 74 6.40 13.14 4.17
N SER A 75 5.53 13.08 3.16
CA SER A 75 5.30 14.21 2.25
C SER A 75 4.38 15.31 2.83
N GLY A 76 3.71 15.04 3.95
CA GLY A 76 2.66 15.90 4.54
C GLY A 76 1.37 15.95 3.72
N LEU A 77 1.26 15.18 2.62
CA LEU A 77 0.11 15.22 1.71
C LEU A 77 -0.77 13.97 1.85
N CYS A 78 -2.04 14.10 1.44
CA CYS A 78 -2.94 12.95 1.37
C CYS A 78 -2.37 11.85 0.46
N CYS A 79 -2.51 10.58 0.88
CA CYS A 79 -2.02 9.43 0.12
C CYS A 79 -2.82 9.11 -1.15
N LEU A 80 -4.06 9.64 -1.30
CA LEU A 80 -4.97 9.28 -2.40
C LEU A 80 -4.37 9.42 -3.80
N PRO A 81 -3.60 10.48 -4.15
CA PRO A 81 -2.96 10.58 -5.45
C PRO A 81 -1.93 9.47 -5.70
N ALA A 82 -1.13 9.11 -4.69
CA ALA A 82 -0.16 8.02 -4.79
C ALA A 82 -0.87 6.67 -4.91
N LEU A 83 -1.88 6.42 -4.07
CA LEU A 83 -2.71 5.22 -4.10
C LEU A 83 -3.40 5.02 -5.45
N HIS A 84 -3.95 6.08 -6.04
CA HIS A 84 -4.55 6.01 -7.38
C HIS A 84 -3.54 5.59 -8.46
N ARG A 85 -2.33 6.18 -8.43
CA ARG A 85 -1.27 5.81 -9.37
C ARG A 85 -0.82 4.36 -9.16
N SER A 86 -0.59 3.96 -7.92
CA SER A 86 -0.16 2.60 -7.57
C SER A 86 -1.16 1.55 -8.02
N VAL A 87 -2.46 1.78 -7.81
CA VAL A 87 -3.53 0.86 -8.29
C VAL A 87 -3.54 0.77 -9.81
N ALA A 88 -3.41 1.91 -10.52
CA ALA A 88 -3.38 1.90 -11.98
C ALA A 88 -2.16 1.14 -12.53
N SER A 89 -0.97 1.39 -11.96
CA SER A 89 0.26 0.67 -12.32
C SER A 89 0.16 -0.82 -12.00
N ALA A 90 -0.33 -1.18 -10.81
CA ALA A 90 -0.48 -2.56 -10.38
C ALA A 90 -1.51 -3.32 -11.23
N ALA A 91 -2.65 -2.70 -11.57
CA ALA A 91 -3.65 -3.32 -12.43
C ALA A 91 -3.09 -3.63 -13.83
N ASN A 92 -2.27 -2.73 -14.38
CA ASN A 92 -1.58 -2.97 -15.64
C ASN A 92 -0.59 -4.15 -15.53
N SER A 93 0.16 -4.24 -14.43
CA SER A 93 1.07 -5.37 -14.18
C SER A 93 0.36 -6.70 -13.97
N VAL A 94 -0.77 -6.72 -13.24
CA VAL A 94 -1.56 -7.95 -13.00
C VAL A 94 -2.16 -8.46 -14.31
N ALA A 95 -2.70 -7.57 -15.15
CA ALA A 95 -3.27 -7.93 -16.45
C ALA A 95 -2.24 -8.58 -17.39
N VAL A 96 -0.96 -8.19 -17.30
CA VAL A 96 0.14 -8.76 -18.11
C VAL A 96 0.57 -10.15 -17.62
N ILE A 97 0.41 -10.45 -16.32
CA ILE A 97 0.90 -11.70 -15.71
C ILE A 97 -0.13 -12.82 -15.75
N THR A 98 -1.43 -12.51 -15.77
CA THR A 98 -2.48 -13.53 -16.00
C THR A 98 -2.55 -13.87 -17.50
N PRO A 99 -2.11 -15.07 -17.96
CA PRO A 99 -2.50 -15.52 -19.28
C PRO A 99 -4.02 -15.66 -19.29
N ALA A 100 -4.67 -15.17 -20.35
CA ALA A 100 -6.09 -15.40 -20.60
C ALA A 100 -6.39 -16.90 -20.57
N THR A 101 -6.80 -17.40 -19.41
CA THR A 101 -7.03 -18.83 -19.21
C THR A 101 -8.51 -19.11 -19.40
N SER A 102 -8.79 -19.84 -20.48
CA SER A 102 -9.99 -20.65 -20.73
C SER A 102 -11.28 -19.95 -21.15
N ALA A 103 -11.54 -20.01 -22.46
CA ALA A 103 -12.86 -20.43 -22.94
C ALA A 103 -12.67 -21.49 -24.04
N ARG A 104 -12.44 -22.74 -23.63
CA ARG A 104 -12.65 -23.90 -24.48
C ARG A 104 -14.15 -24.00 -24.77
N ARG A 105 -14.59 -23.56 -25.95
CA ARG A 105 -15.95 -23.85 -26.45
C ARG A 105 -15.86 -25.12 -27.29
N SER A 106 -16.26 -26.23 -26.67
CA SER A 106 -16.72 -27.42 -27.39
C SER A 106 -18.20 -27.24 -27.72
N LEU A 107 -18.59 -27.83 -28.85
CA LEU A 107 -19.89 -27.86 -29.54
C LEU A 107 -20.03 -26.83 -30.65
#